data_AF-A0A354USY2-F1
#
_entry.id   AF-A0A354USY2-F1
#
_cell.length_a   1.000
_cell.length_b   1.000
_cell.length_c   1.000
_cell.angle_alpha   90.00
_cell.angle_beta   90.00
_cell.angle_gamma   90.00
#
_symmetry.space_group_name_H-M   'P 1'
#
loop_
_entity.id
_entity.type
_entity.pdbx_description
1 polymer ?
#
loop_
_entity_poly.entity_id
_entity_poly.type
_entity_poly.pdbx_seq_one_letter_code
_entity_poly.pdbx_strand_id
1 'polypeptide(L)'
;KEERIRAAIGLGAAVFISVLFVLVFAGVIKLFSVESGVIRPVNQVFKIIAIVIGVLIGIRGEKRILKGALFGVVYSVVVNIIFSIISKTAFFSLSLVFDILFCGVIGLIGGVIAATAKR
;
A
#
# COMPACT_ATOMS: atom_id res chain seq x y z
N LYS A 1 -11.50 3.91 -20.49
CA LYS A 1 -11.11 2.47 -20.41
C LYS A 1 -9.63 2.33 -20.06
N GLU A 2 -8.74 3.05 -20.73
CA GLU A 2 -7.29 3.06 -20.45
C GLU A 2 -6.92 3.48 -19.03
N GLU A 3 -7.62 4.47 -18.47
CA GLU A 3 -7.34 4.94 -17.10
C GLU A 3 -7.53 3.84 -16.04
N ARG A 4 -8.60 3.04 -16.18
CA ARG A 4 -8.88 1.92 -15.26
C ARG A 4 -7.81 0.83 -15.35
N ILE A 5 -7.28 0.59 -16.55
CA ILE A 5 -6.19 -0.38 -16.77
C ILE A 5 -4.92 0.10 -16.09
N ARG A 6 -4.57 1.39 -16.24
CA ARG A 6 -3.40 1.96 -15.55
C ARG A 6 -3.53 1.91 -14.03
N ALA A 7 -4.70 2.25 -13.50
CA ALA A 7 -4.95 2.15 -12.06
C ALA A 7 -4.79 0.72 -11.56
N ALA A 8 -5.29 -0.28 -12.31
CA ALA A 8 -5.10 -1.69 -11.98
C ALA A 8 -3.62 -2.12 -12.03
N ILE A 9 -2.85 -1.66 -13.02
CA ILE A 9 -1.40 -1.91 -13.11
C ILE A 9 -0.67 -1.31 -11.90
N GLY A 10 -0.98 -0.06 -11.56
CA GLY A 10 -0.41 0.60 -10.39
C GLY A 10 -0.74 -0.13 -9.09
N LEU A 11 -1.99 -0.60 -8.95
CA LEU A 11 -2.44 -1.37 -7.78
C LEU A 11 -1.71 -2.70 -7.69
N GLY A 12 -1.61 -3.43 -8.80
CA GLY A 12 -0.87 -4.68 -8.89
C GLY A 12 0.60 -4.49 -8.53
N ALA A 13 1.25 -3.43 -9.03
CA ALA A 13 2.63 -3.10 -8.69
C ALA A 13 2.80 -2.80 -7.19
N ALA A 14 1.92 -1.97 -6.60
CA ALA A 14 1.97 -1.65 -5.18
C ALA A 14 1.80 -2.91 -4.31
N VAL A 15 0.79 -3.74 -4.61
CA VAL A 15 0.54 -4.98 -3.89
C VAL A 15 1.73 -5.93 -4.00
N PHE A 16 2.27 -6.11 -5.22
CA PHE A 16 3.43 -6.96 -5.46
C PHE A 16 4.65 -6.50 -4.66
N ILE A 17 4.98 -5.21 -4.72
CA ILE A 17 6.09 -4.61 -3.96
C ILE A 17 5.90 -4.84 -2.47
N SER A 18 4.70 -4.60 -1.95
CA SER A 18 4.45 -4.73 -0.51
C SER A 18 4.53 -6.17 -0.03
N VAL A 19 4.00 -7.13 -0.79
CA VAL A 19 4.10 -8.56 -0.47
C VAL A 19 5.55 -9.01 -0.54
N LEU A 20 6.29 -8.62 -1.58
CA LEU A 20 7.71 -8.95 -1.73
C LEU A 20 8.53 -8.45 -0.54
N PHE A 21 8.36 -7.18 -0.14
CA PHE A 21 9.07 -6.62 1.01
C PHE A 21 8.73 -7.34 2.32
N VAL A 22 7.45 -7.65 2.56
CA VAL A 22 7.06 -8.36 3.77
C VAL A 22 7.65 -9.77 3.81
N LEU A 23 7.71 -10.48 2.68
CA LEU A 23 8.32 -11.80 2.62
C LEU A 23 9.83 -11.75 2.88
N VAL A 24 10.54 -10.80 2.26
CA VAL A 24 11.97 -10.60 2.50
C VAL A 24 12.22 -10.24 3.97
N PHE A 25 11.43 -9.32 4.52
CA PHE A 25 11.58 -8.87 5.91
C PHE A 25 11.25 -9.98 6.92
N ALA A 26 10.28 -10.86 6.63
CA ALA A 26 10.01 -12.04 7.44
C ALA A 26 11.24 -12.97 7.51
N GLY A 27 11.96 -13.14 6.41
CA GLY A 27 13.24 -13.87 6.39
C GLY A 27 14.30 -13.20 7.28
N VAL A 28 14.43 -11.87 7.19
CA VAL A 28 15.37 -11.10 8.03
C VAL A 28 15.04 -11.25 9.51
N ILE A 29 13.76 -11.13 9.89
CA ILE A 29 13.32 -11.32 11.29
C ILE A 29 13.75 -12.69 11.81
N LYS A 30 13.59 -13.73 10.98
CA LYS A 30 13.92 -15.11 11.37
C LYS A 30 15.43 -15.35 11.50
N LEU A 31 16.24 -14.74 10.63
CA LEU A 31 17.70 -14.92 10.62
C LEU A 31 18.44 -14.11 11.69
N PHE A 32 17.92 -12.92 12.02
CA PHE A 32 18.59 -11.95 12.90
C PHE A 32 17.87 -11.71 14.22
N SER A 33 16.80 -12.45 14.52
CA SER A 33 16.01 -12.31 15.76
C SER A 33 15.63 -10.86 16.07
N VAL A 34 15.18 -10.14 15.03
CA VAL A 34 14.84 -8.72 15.11
C VAL A 34 13.78 -8.48 16.18
N GLU A 35 13.98 -7.45 17.01
CA GLU A 35 13.04 -7.06 18.06
C GLU A 35 11.65 -6.74 17.49
N SER A 36 10.61 -7.24 18.15
CA SER A 36 9.22 -7.11 17.73
C SER A 36 8.74 -5.66 17.61
N GLY A 37 9.32 -4.74 18.39
CA GLY A 37 9.01 -3.30 18.35
C GLY A 37 9.32 -2.65 17.01
N VAL A 38 10.35 -3.13 16.30
CA VAL A 38 10.82 -2.55 15.03
C VAL A 38 10.00 -3.06 13.83
N ILE A 39 9.34 -4.22 13.96
CA ILE A 39 8.61 -4.87 12.87
C ILE A 39 7.47 -3.99 12.34
N ARG A 40 6.68 -3.38 13.23
CA ARG A 40 5.53 -2.56 12.85
C ARG A 40 5.94 -1.28 12.11
N PRO A 41 6.87 -0.44 12.62
CA PRO A 41 7.34 0.74 11.90
C PRO A 41 7.89 0.42 10.51
N VAL A 42 8.71 -0.62 10.38
CA VAL A 42 9.33 -1.01 9.10
C VAL A 42 8.26 -1.42 8.08
N ASN A 43 7.26 -2.21 8.50
CA ASN A 43 6.13 -2.57 7.65
C ASN A 43 5.36 -1.33 7.16
N GLN A 44 5.22 -0.31 8.01
CA GLN A 44 4.54 0.93 7.66
C GLN A 44 5.31 1.73 6.61
N VAL A 45 6.64 1.78 6.70
CA VAL A 45 7.51 2.41 5.69
C VAL A 45 7.36 1.71 4.35
N PHE A 46 7.37 0.38 4.31
CA PHE A 46 7.18 -0.36 3.06
C PHE A 46 5.81 -0.11 2.42
N LYS A 47 4.74 -0.03 3.22
CA LYS A 47 3.41 0.34 2.72
C LYS A 47 3.41 1.75 2.12
N ILE A 48 4.06 2.73 2.75
CA ILE A 48 4.16 4.10 2.21
C ILE A 48 4.81 4.07 0.82
N ILE A 49 5.96 3.43 0.71
CA ILE A 49 6.72 3.34 -0.54
C ILE A 49 5.87 2.66 -1.63
N ALA A 50 5.24 1.52 -1.30
CA ALA A 50 4.40 0.78 -2.23
C ALA A 50 3.22 1.61 -2.75
N ILE A 51 2.50 2.30 -1.86
CA ILE A 51 1.36 3.16 -2.25
C ILE A 51 1.82 4.30 -3.14
N VAL A 52 2.88 5.02 -2.76
CA VAL A 52 3.37 6.17 -3.54
C VAL A 52 3.80 5.72 -4.93
N ILE A 53 4.56 4.63 -5.05
CA ILE A 53 4.96 4.06 -6.36
C ILE A 53 3.72 3.65 -7.17
N GLY A 54 2.78 2.94 -6.56
CA GLY A 54 1.54 2.52 -7.21
C GLY A 54 0.71 3.69 -7.74
N VAL A 55 0.58 4.76 -6.95
CA VAL A 55 -0.12 5.98 -7.35
C VAL A 55 0.59 6.67 -8.51
N LEU A 56 1.92 6.80 -8.47
CA LEU A 56 2.70 7.42 -9.55
C LEU A 56 2.65 6.64 -10.87
N ILE A 57 2.51 5.31 -10.81
CA ILE A 57 2.37 4.46 -11.99
C ILE A 57 0.93 4.51 -12.53
N GLY A 58 -0.06 4.39 -11.63
CA GLY A 58 -1.43 4.09 -12.00
C GLY A 58 -2.39 5.28 -12.12
N ILE A 59 -2.15 6.37 -11.39
CA ILE A 59 -3.08 7.51 -11.32
C ILE A 59 -2.64 8.61 -12.29
N ARG A 60 -3.56 9.00 -13.20
CA ARG A 60 -3.35 10.07 -14.19
C ARG A 60 -4.62 10.89 -14.41
N GLY A 61 -4.49 11.97 -15.18
CA GLY A 61 -5.61 12.84 -15.58
C GLY A 61 -6.05 13.77 -14.46
N GLU A 62 -7.33 14.11 -14.43
CA GLU A 62 -7.92 15.01 -13.42
C GLU A 62 -8.15 14.32 -12.08
N LYS A 63 -8.34 15.11 -11.01
CA LYS A 63 -8.70 14.65 -9.66
C LYS A 63 -7.72 13.64 -9.04
N ARG A 64 -6.41 13.79 -9.33
CA ARG A 64 -5.33 12.88 -8.86
C ARG A 64 -5.29 12.69 -7.35
N ILE A 65 -5.59 13.75 -6.58
CA ILE A 65 -5.64 13.71 -5.12
C ILE A 65 -6.72 12.73 -4.63
N LEU A 66 -7.96 12.88 -5.11
CA LEU A 66 -9.08 12.02 -4.73
C LEU A 66 -8.87 10.57 -5.21
N LYS A 67 -8.37 10.40 -6.45
CA LYS A 67 -8.04 9.08 -6.99
C LYS A 67 -6.91 8.41 -6.21
N GLY A 68 -5.92 9.17 -5.78
CA GLY A 68 -4.85 8.69 -4.90
C GLY A 68 -5.37 8.22 -3.55
N ALA A 69 -6.25 8.99 -2.90
CA ALA A 69 -6.86 8.59 -1.64
C ALA A 69 -7.65 7.28 -1.79
N LEU A 70 -8.50 7.19 -2.82
CA LEU A 70 -9.25 5.97 -3.13
C LEU A 70 -8.32 4.78 -3.42
N PHE A 71 -7.23 5.01 -4.15
CA PHE A 71 -6.22 4.00 -4.43
C PHE A 71 -5.61 3.45 -3.13
N GLY A 72 -5.22 4.32 -2.20
CA GLY A 72 -4.68 3.92 -0.90
C GLY A 72 -5.65 3.06 -0.08
N VAL A 73 -6.94 3.42 -0.08
CA VAL A 73 -8.00 2.64 0.57
C VAL A 73 -8.14 1.26 -0.07
N VAL A 74 -8.28 1.19 -1.41
CA VAL A 74 -8.41 -0.07 -2.14
C VAL A 74 -7.19 -0.96 -1.95
N TYR A 75 -5.99 -0.38 -2.02
CA TYR A 75 -4.73 -1.07 -1.73
C TYR A 75 -4.73 -1.68 -0.32
N SER A 76 -5.11 -0.90 0.69
CA SER A 76 -5.14 -1.38 2.07
C SER A 76 -6.05 -2.58 2.23
N VAL A 77 -7.24 -2.53 1.64
CA VAL A 77 -8.19 -3.66 1.67
C VAL A 77 -7.58 -4.90 1.01
N VAL A 78 -7.00 -4.76 -0.19
CA VAL A 78 -6.42 -5.88 -0.94
C VAL A 78 -5.25 -6.51 -0.17
N VAL A 79 -4.32 -5.71 0.35
CA VAL A 79 -3.16 -6.21 1.09
C VAL A 79 -3.57 -6.86 2.41
N ASN A 80 -4.55 -6.30 3.13
CA ASN A 80 -5.05 -6.93 4.35
C ASN A 80 -5.77 -8.26 4.06
N ILE A 81 -6.50 -8.39 2.94
CA ILE A 81 -7.06 -9.68 2.52
C ILE A 81 -5.92 -10.69 2.31
N ILE A 82 -4.90 -10.32 1.53
CA ILE A 82 -3.75 -11.20 1.25
C ILE A 82 -3.05 -11.62 2.55
N PHE A 83 -2.76 -10.69 3.45
CA PHE A 83 -2.08 -10.99 4.72
C PHE A 83 -2.94 -11.80 5.68
N SER A 84 -4.26 -11.59 5.70
CA SER A 84 -5.17 -12.40 6.51
C SER A 84 -5.19 -13.86 6.06
N ILE A 85 -5.13 -14.11 4.74
CA ILE A 85 -5.02 -15.45 4.15
C ILE A 85 -3.68 -16.09 4.50
N ILE A 86 -2.57 -15.36 4.34
CA ILE A 86 -1.21 -15.87 4.63
C ILE A 86 -1.06 -16.20 6.12
N SER A 87 -1.57 -15.34 7.00
CA SER A 87 -1.39 -15.46 8.45
C SER A 87 -2.48 -16.31 9.12
N LYS A 88 -3.53 -16.70 8.38
CA LYS A 88 -4.74 -17.37 8.89
C LYS A 88 -5.41 -16.62 10.05
N THR A 89 -5.37 -15.29 10.00
CA THR A 89 -5.95 -14.41 11.03
C THR A 89 -7.27 -13.80 10.57
N ALA A 90 -8.08 -13.33 11.51
CA ALA A 90 -9.32 -12.60 11.20
C ALA A 90 -9.02 -11.34 10.38
N PHE A 91 -9.82 -11.10 9.34
CA PHE A 91 -9.71 -9.93 8.48
C PHE A 91 -10.22 -8.65 9.15
N PHE A 92 -11.37 -8.73 9.83
CA PHE A 92 -11.99 -7.58 10.50
C PHE A 92 -11.35 -7.31 11.86
N SER A 93 -10.79 -6.12 12.03
CA SER A 93 -10.26 -5.61 13.29
C SER A 93 -10.31 -4.08 13.33
N LEU A 94 -10.27 -3.49 14.52
CA LEU A 94 -10.14 -2.04 14.68
C LEU A 94 -8.83 -1.52 14.04
N SER A 95 -7.79 -2.35 14.05
CA SER A 95 -6.52 -2.08 13.37
C SER A 95 -6.69 -1.89 11.86
N LEU A 96 -7.60 -2.63 11.22
CA LEU A 96 -7.89 -2.48 9.79
C LEU A 96 -8.52 -1.12 9.47
N VAL A 97 -9.39 -0.60 10.34
CA VAL A 97 -10.00 0.72 10.15
C VAL A 97 -8.92 1.80 10.18
N PHE A 98 -8.02 1.76 11.16
CA PHE A 98 -6.90 2.68 11.23
C PHE A 98 -5.93 2.52 10.05
N ASP A 99 -5.68 1.29 9.59
CA ASP A 99 -4.83 1.03 8.44
C ASP A 99 -5.42 1.60 7.15
N ILE A 100 -6.74 1.46 6.94
CA ILE A 100 -7.46 2.05 5.80
C ILE A 100 -7.36 3.57 5.82
N LEU A 101 -7.62 4.21 6.97
CA LEU A 101 -7.52 5.66 7.09
C LEU A 101 -6.09 6.14 6.79
N PHE A 102 -5.10 5.47 7.37
CA PHE A 102 -3.70 5.80 7.17
C PHE A 102 -3.26 5.62 5.70
N CYS A 103 -3.59 4.49 5.09
CA CYS A 103 -3.29 4.25 3.68
C CYS A 103 -4.04 5.21 2.76
N GLY A 104 -5.26 5.61 3.11
CA GLY A 104 -6.00 6.66 2.41
C GLY A 104 -5.28 8.00 2.44
N VAL A 105 -4.74 8.41 3.60
CA VAL A 105 -3.94 9.64 3.74
C VAL A 105 -2.65 9.55 2.92
N ILE A 106 -1.94 8.41 2.94
CA ILE A 106 -0.75 8.23 2.10
C ILE A 106 -1.11 8.29 0.62
N GLY A 107 -2.20 7.64 0.22
CA GLY A 107 -2.69 7.68 -1.14
C GLY A 107 -3.01 9.10 -1.59
N LEU A 108 -3.61 9.90 -0.69
CA LEU A 108 -3.85 11.33 -0.91
C LEU A 108 -2.54 12.08 -1.16
N ILE A 109 -1.54 11.88 -0.29
CA ILE A 109 -0.19 12.48 -0.45
C ILE A 109 0.44 12.06 -1.77
N GLY A 110 0.39 10.77 -2.12
CA GLY A 110 0.84 10.25 -3.41
C GLY A 110 0.11 10.92 -4.59
N GLY A 111 -1.18 11.19 -4.44
CA GLY A 111 -2.00 11.89 -5.42
C GLY A 111 -1.60 13.36 -5.60
N VAL A 112 -1.19 14.04 -4.52
CA VAL A 112 -0.61 15.39 -4.58
C VAL A 112 0.72 15.36 -5.33
N ILE A 113 1.61 14.44 -4.99
CA ILE A 113 2.91 14.27 -5.68
C ILE A 113 2.69 13.99 -7.17
N ALA A 114 1.75 13.11 -7.50
CA ALA A 114 1.39 12.79 -8.87
C ALA A 114 0.79 14.00 -9.61
N ALA A 115 0.12 14.92 -8.93
CA ALA A 115 -0.43 16.14 -9.54
C ALA A 115 0.67 17.16 -9.89
N THR A 116 1.72 17.25 -9.07
CA THR A 116 2.86 18.13 -9.32
C THR A 116 3.84 17.53 -10.33
N ALA A 117 3.94 16.20 -10.40
CA ALA A 117 4.69 15.54 -11.47
C ALA A 117 4.03 15.84 -12.82
N LYS A 118 4.67 16.71 -13.62
CA LYS A 118 4.21 17.20 -14.94
C LYS A 118 4.14 16.06 -15.96
N ARG A 119 3.15 15.17 -15.82
CA ARG A 119 2.91 13.94 -16.58
C ARG A 119 1.44 13.77 -16.89
#